data_AF-A0A0C9SEV4-F1
#
_entry.id   AF-A0A0C9SEV4-F1
#
_cell.length_a   1.000
_cell.length_b   1.000
_cell.length_c   1.000
_cell.angle_alpha   90.00
_cell.angle_beta   90.00
_cell.angle_gamma   90.00
#
_symmetry.space_group_name_H-M   'P 1'
#
loop_
_entity.id
_entity.type
_entity.pdbx_description
1 polymer ?
#
loop_
_entity_poly.entity_id
_entity_poly.type
_entity_poly.pdbx_seq_one_letter_code
_entity_poly.pdbx_strand_id
1 'polypeptide(L)'
;MKHFALLCTLALLCACKVTGKTSWEPPERGANVSLIEFLNTSLNIWTLFSTSASQSGRCKVDKVWNVTNREVYLTRNYTASTTLSKKSSELLRGTFHDWQRAEGPSIVLLFTTGGQSRGAEE
;
A
#
# COMPACT_ATOMS: atom_id res chain seq x y z
N MET A 1 26.23 36.86 31.01
CA MET A 1 26.20 35.38 30.91
C MET A 1 24.81 34.82 31.29
N LYS A 2 23.71 35.27 30.67
CA LYS A 2 22.35 34.77 30.97
C LYS A 2 21.49 34.46 29.73
N HIS A 3 21.94 34.84 28.53
CA HIS A 3 21.18 34.61 27.28
C HIS A 3 21.60 33.36 26.51
N PHE A 4 22.73 32.73 26.86
CA PHE A 4 23.21 31.52 26.17
C PHE A 4 22.56 30.22 26.65
N ALA A 5 22.08 30.18 27.90
CA ALA A 5 21.46 28.98 28.46
C ALA A 5 20.04 28.71 27.94
N LEU A 6 19.36 29.75 27.44
CA LEU A 6 17.97 29.65 26.97
C LEU A 6 17.84 29.03 25.56
N LEU A 7 18.92 29.08 24.77
CA LEU A 7 18.95 28.55 23.40
C LEU A 7 19.26 27.04 23.34
N CYS A 8 19.97 26.50 24.34
CA CYS A 8 20.27 25.06 24.40
C CYS A 8 19.07 24.20 24.85
N THR A 9 18.12 24.76 25.59
CA THR A 9 16.95 24.01 26.07
C THR A 9 15.83 23.90 25.02
N LEU A 10 15.79 24.79 24.02
CA LEU A 10 14.76 24.75 22.98
C LEU A 10 15.07 23.70 21.88
N ALA A 11 16.33 23.35 21.67
CA ALA A 11 16.74 22.37 20.67
C ALA A 11 16.45 20.91 21.07
N LEU A 12 16.36 20.61 22.37
CA LEU A 12 16.05 19.25 22.85
C LEU A 12 14.55 18.90 22.82
N LEU A 13 13.66 19.89 22.67
CA LEU A 13 12.21 19.67 22.66
C LEU A 13 11.61 19.42 21.26
N CYS A 14 12.41 19.54 20.19
CA CYS A 14 11.99 19.16 18.83
C CYS A 14 12.16 17.68 18.52
N ALA A 15 12.41 16.82 19.52
CA ALA A 15 12.21 15.38 19.40
C ALA A 15 10.73 15.00 19.54
N CYS A 16 9.83 15.80 18.94
CA CYS A 16 8.47 15.37 18.66
C CYS A 16 8.55 14.19 17.70
N LYS A 17 8.66 12.99 18.27
CA LYS A 17 8.21 11.78 17.61
C LYS A 17 6.75 12.04 17.24
N VAL A 18 6.52 12.49 16.01
CA VAL A 18 5.25 12.28 15.33
C VAL A 18 5.20 10.79 15.04
N THR A 19 5.01 9.98 16.09
CA THR A 19 4.35 8.69 15.95
C THR A 19 2.90 9.03 15.72
N GLY A 20 2.59 9.55 14.53
CA GLY A 20 1.22 9.56 14.06
C GLY A 20 0.72 8.14 14.22
N LYS A 21 -0.35 7.94 14.99
CA LYS A 21 -1.07 6.69 14.98
C LYS A 21 -1.49 6.48 13.53
N THR A 22 -0.77 5.63 12.79
CA THR A 22 -1.27 5.09 11.51
C THR A 22 -2.26 3.98 11.84
N SER A 23 -3.22 4.23 12.72
CA SER A 23 -4.42 3.42 12.80
C SER A 23 -5.32 3.94 11.69
N TRP A 24 -5.13 3.42 10.49
CA TRP A 24 -6.20 3.47 9.52
C TRP A 24 -7.28 2.52 10.04
N GLU A 25 -8.36 3.08 10.56
CA GLU A 25 -9.58 2.34 10.81
C GLU A 25 -10.47 2.56 9.57
N PRO A 26 -10.96 1.48 8.93
CA PRO A 26 -11.94 1.64 7.86
C PRO A 26 -13.14 2.42 8.41
N PRO A 27 -13.68 3.41 7.66
CA PRO A 27 -14.91 4.08 8.06
C PRO A 27 -16.01 3.04 8.31
N GLU A 28 -16.97 3.31 9.21
CA GLU A 28 -18.06 2.36 9.54
C GLU A 28 -18.87 1.88 8.33
N ARG A 29 -18.83 2.61 7.20
CA ARG A 29 -19.48 2.26 5.93
C ARG A 29 -18.50 1.85 4.81
N GLY A 30 -17.23 1.62 5.16
CA GLY A 30 -16.14 1.49 4.21
C GLY A 30 -15.80 2.82 3.52
N ALA A 31 -14.69 2.83 2.77
CA ALA A 31 -14.41 3.92 1.84
C ALA A 31 -15.36 3.76 0.64
N ASN A 32 -16.28 4.71 0.45
CA ASN A 32 -17.21 4.71 -0.67
C ASN A 32 -16.52 5.34 -1.90
N VAL A 33 -15.43 4.74 -2.33
CA VAL A 33 -14.57 5.24 -3.42
C VAL A 33 -14.50 4.14 -4.48
N SER A 34 -14.76 4.52 -5.73
CA SER A 34 -14.57 3.62 -6.88
C SER A 34 -13.12 3.16 -6.93
N LEU A 35 -12.87 1.85 -7.03
CA LEU A 35 -11.48 1.34 -7.11
C LEU A 35 -10.75 1.90 -8.33
N ILE A 36 -11.46 2.20 -9.42
CA ILE A 36 -10.87 2.83 -10.60
C ILE A 36 -10.33 4.22 -10.23
N GLU A 37 -11.07 5.01 -9.47
CA GLU A 37 -10.63 6.33 -9.01
C GLU A 37 -9.44 6.23 -8.06
N PHE A 38 -9.49 5.29 -7.10
CA PHE A 38 -8.40 5.05 -6.18
C PHE A 38 -7.10 4.65 -6.91
N LEU A 39 -7.21 3.77 -7.90
CA LEU A 39 -6.06 3.27 -8.67
C LEU A 39 -5.57 4.25 -9.74
N ASN A 40 -6.37 5.25 -10.11
CA ASN A 40 -5.96 6.30 -11.04
C ASN A 40 -5.07 7.34 -10.33
N THR A 41 -3.91 6.89 -9.86
CA THR A 41 -2.96 7.69 -9.10
C THR A 41 -1.55 7.54 -9.68
N SER A 42 -0.77 8.62 -9.61
CA SER A 42 0.66 8.59 -9.91
C SER A 42 1.52 8.19 -8.70
N LEU A 43 0.90 8.06 -7.53
CA LEU A 43 1.56 7.72 -6.27
C LEU A 43 1.76 6.21 -6.13
N ASN A 44 2.77 5.84 -5.34
CA ASN A 44 3.00 4.45 -4.97
C ASN A 44 1.98 4.00 -3.92
N ILE A 45 1.42 2.81 -4.09
CA ILE A 45 0.51 2.18 -3.14
C ILE A 45 1.31 1.23 -2.26
N TRP A 46 1.37 1.55 -0.96
CA TRP A 46 2.10 0.76 0.02
C TRP A 46 1.13 -0.13 0.78
N THR A 47 1.45 -1.42 0.88
CA THR A 47 0.73 -2.30 1.80
C THR A 47 1.48 -2.38 3.12
N LEU A 48 0.84 -1.91 4.17
CA LEU A 48 1.39 -1.88 5.53
C LEU A 48 1.08 -3.17 6.30
N PHE A 49 -0.11 -3.74 6.06
CA PHE A 49 -0.58 -4.96 6.71
C PHE A 49 -1.11 -5.93 5.67
N SER A 50 -0.80 -7.22 5.85
CA SER A 50 -1.27 -8.30 4.97
C SER A 50 -1.71 -9.47 5.83
N THR A 51 -2.84 -10.07 5.48
CA THR A 51 -3.35 -11.31 6.07
C THR A 51 -2.72 -12.56 5.43
N SER A 52 -1.90 -12.39 4.39
CA SER A 52 -1.23 -13.50 3.71
C SER A 52 -0.17 -14.16 4.60
N ALA A 53 -0.42 -15.41 4.97
CA ALA A 53 0.51 -16.22 5.76
C ALA A 53 1.87 -16.42 5.08
N SER A 54 1.92 -16.41 3.75
CA SER A 54 3.14 -16.65 2.96
C SER A 54 3.98 -15.39 2.67
N GLN A 55 3.43 -14.19 2.85
CA GLN A 55 4.07 -12.92 2.47
C GLN A 55 4.21 -11.93 3.64
N SER A 56 3.88 -12.34 4.87
CA SER A 56 3.91 -11.51 6.09
C SER A 56 5.26 -10.85 6.39
N GLY A 57 6.35 -11.31 5.78
CA GLY A 57 7.70 -10.77 5.97
C GLY A 57 8.20 -9.77 4.92
N ARG A 58 7.42 -9.44 3.88
CA ARG A 58 7.86 -8.51 2.82
C ARG A 58 6.89 -7.33 2.68
N CYS A 59 7.41 -6.12 2.83
CA CYS A 59 6.68 -4.94 2.40
C CYS A 59 6.59 -4.97 0.87
N LYS A 60 5.41 -4.65 0.34
CA LYS A 60 5.16 -4.57 -1.10
C LYS A 60 4.73 -3.16 -1.47
N VAL A 61 5.20 -2.74 -2.64
CA VAL A 61 4.89 -1.44 -3.24
C VAL A 61 4.36 -1.67 -4.63
N ASP A 62 3.15 -1.19 -4.88
CA ASP A 62 2.49 -1.27 -6.17
C ASP A 62 2.58 0.08 -6.86
N LYS A 63 2.99 0.04 -8.14
CA LYS A 63 2.94 1.18 -9.04
C LYS A 63 1.98 0.88 -10.18
N VAL A 64 0.93 1.68 -10.28
CA VAL A 64 -0.06 1.52 -11.35
C VAL A 64 0.56 1.97 -12.67
N TRP A 65 0.46 1.13 -13.68
CA TRP A 65 0.91 1.41 -15.05
C TRP A 65 -0.25 1.84 -15.94
N ASN A 66 -1.38 1.13 -15.87
CA ASN A 66 -2.55 1.43 -16.67
C ASN A 66 -3.83 0.97 -15.96
N VAL A 67 -4.90 1.77 -16.07
CA VAL A 67 -6.24 1.45 -15.55
C VAL A 67 -7.24 1.62 -16.69
N THR A 68 -8.12 0.65 -16.83
CA THR A 68 -9.25 0.66 -17.77
C THR A 68 -10.54 0.40 -17.01
N ASN A 69 -11.68 0.38 -17.70
CA ASN A 69 -12.96 0.08 -17.05
C ASN A 69 -13.08 -1.37 -16.55
N ARG A 70 -12.21 -2.29 -17.00
CA ARG A 70 -12.29 -3.72 -16.65
C ARG A 70 -11.03 -4.28 -16.02
N GLU A 71 -9.90 -3.63 -16.26
CA GLU A 71 -8.59 -4.17 -15.91
C GLU A 71 -7.68 -3.10 -15.34
N VAL A 72 -6.73 -3.54 -14.53
CA VAL A 72 -5.61 -2.75 -14.07
C VAL A 72 -4.32 -3.51 -14.33
N TYR A 73 -3.26 -2.77 -14.62
CA TYR A 73 -1.92 -3.30 -14.77
C TYR A 73 -1.01 -2.55 -13.79
N LEU A 74 -0.27 -3.31 -12.98
CA LEU A 74 0.57 -2.75 -11.93
C LEU A 74 1.88 -3.51 -11.79
N THR A 75 2.94 -2.77 -11.46
CA THR A 75 4.24 -3.34 -11.15
C THR A 75 4.38 -3.42 -9.64
N ARG A 76 4.58 -4.62 -9.12
CA ARG A 76 4.77 -4.88 -7.69
C ARG A 76 6.25 -5.10 -7.38
N ASN A 77 6.77 -4.33 -6.44
CA ASN A 77 8.12 -4.49 -5.91
C ASN A 77 8.06 -4.97 -4.46
N TYR A 78 8.89 -5.95 -4.15
CA TYR A 78 9.03 -6.49 -2.80
C TYR A 78 10.31 -5.99 -2.15
N THR A 79 10.26 -5.69 -0.85
CA THR A 79 11.49 -5.52 -0.06
C THR A 79 12.29 -6.81 -0.07
N ALA A 80 13.62 -6.67 -0.04
CA ALA A 80 14.51 -7.82 0.10
C ALA A 80 14.21 -8.50 1.44
N SER A 81 14.02 -9.81 1.41
CA SER A 81 13.86 -10.60 2.63
C SER A 81 15.25 -10.97 3.14
N THR A 82 15.39 -11.08 4.47
CA THR A 82 16.62 -11.58 5.11
C THR A 82 17.02 -12.98 4.62
N THR A 83 16.07 -13.76 4.13
CA THR A 83 16.27 -15.13 3.63
C THR A 83 16.52 -15.20 2.11
N LEU A 84 16.09 -14.19 1.36
CA LEU A 84 16.20 -14.14 -0.10
C LEU A 84 16.73 -12.76 -0.49
N SER A 85 18.02 -12.71 -0.77
CA SER A 85 18.82 -11.51 -1.05
C SER A 85 18.47 -10.79 -2.35
N LYS A 86 17.43 -11.22 -3.09
CA LYS A 86 17.04 -10.62 -4.37
C LYS A 86 15.75 -9.83 -4.22
N LYS A 87 15.83 -8.52 -4.51
CA LYS A 87 14.64 -7.71 -4.82
C LYS A 87 13.92 -8.37 -5.99
N SER A 88 12.67 -8.76 -5.79
CA SER A 88 11.81 -9.27 -6.85
C SER A 88 10.85 -8.17 -7.29
N SER A 89 10.70 -8.03 -8.59
CA SER A 89 9.67 -7.20 -9.23
C SER A 89 8.81 -8.13 -10.08
N GLU A 90 7.50 -7.91 -10.09
CA GLU A 90 6.59 -8.61 -10.99
C GLU A 90 5.58 -7.65 -11.62
N LEU A 91 5.20 -7.96 -12.86
CA LEU A 91 4.09 -7.30 -13.54
C LEU A 91 2.81 -8.09 -13.24
N LEU A 92 1.82 -7.41 -12.68
CA LEU A 92 0.53 -7.98 -12.34
C LEU A 92 -0.54 -7.42 -13.28
N ARG A 93 -1.39 -8.31 -13.77
CA ARG A 93 -2.67 -7.96 -14.38
C ARG A 93 -3.76 -8.21 -13.35
N GLY A 94 -4.69 -7.27 -13.25
CA GLY A 94 -5.87 -7.36 -12.41
C GLY A 94 -7.14 -7.19 -13.21
N THR A 95 -8.22 -7.79 -12.72
CA THR A 95 -9.57 -7.61 -13.27
C THR A 95 -10.49 -7.07 -12.20
N PHE A 96 -11.26 -6.03 -12.55
CA PHE A 96 -12.29 -5.49 -11.68
C PHE A 96 -13.49 -6.42 -11.63
N HIS A 97 -13.83 -6.88 -10.43
CA HIS A 97 -15.11 -7.54 -10.19
C HIS A 97 -16.20 -6.47 -10.14
N ASP A 98 -17.40 -6.82 -10.60
CA ASP A 98 -18.57 -5.93 -10.60
C ASP A 98 -18.37 -4.57 -11.31
N TRP A 99 -17.53 -4.54 -12.36
CA TRP A 99 -17.24 -3.33 -13.14
C TRP A 99 -18.47 -2.65 -13.76
N GLN A 100 -19.61 -3.32 -13.78
CA GLN A 100 -20.89 -2.83 -14.29
C GLN A 100 -21.72 -2.07 -13.24
N ARG A 101 -21.32 -2.07 -11.96
CA ARG A 101 -22.05 -1.38 -10.89
C ARG A 101 -22.06 0.13 -11.10
N ALA A 102 -23.16 0.76 -10.70
CA ALA A 102 -23.33 2.21 -10.80
C ALA A 102 -22.31 2.98 -9.94
N GLU A 103 -21.90 2.42 -8.80
CA GLU A 103 -20.91 3.02 -7.90
C GLU A 103 -19.46 2.75 -8.32
N GLY A 104 -19.25 1.99 -9.40
CA GLY A 104 -17.95 1.47 -9.82
C GLY A 104 -17.55 0.17 -9.09
N PRO A 105 -16.44 -0.46 -9.51
CA PRO A 105 -15.99 -1.71 -8.92
C PRO A 105 -15.44 -1.50 -7.51
N SER A 106 -15.74 -2.44 -6.62
CA SER A 106 -15.25 -2.46 -5.23
C SER A 106 -14.22 -3.54 -4.95
N ILE A 107 -14.00 -4.47 -5.88
CA ILE A 107 -13.02 -5.56 -5.75
C ILE A 107 -12.16 -5.64 -7.02
N VAL A 108 -10.86 -5.85 -6.84
CA VAL A 108 -9.92 -6.17 -7.91
C VAL A 108 -9.24 -7.50 -7.62
N LEU A 109 -9.25 -8.41 -8.60
CA LEU A 109 -8.57 -9.70 -8.51
C LEU A 109 -7.23 -9.58 -9.22
N LEU A 110 -6.13 -9.64 -8.47
CA LEU A 110 -4.77 -9.58 -9.02
C LEU A 110 -4.22 -10.98 -9.31
N PHE A 111 -3.77 -11.23 -10.54
CA PHE A 111 -3.16 -12.48 -10.93
C PHE A 111 -1.65 -12.44 -10.66
N THR A 112 -1.20 -13.12 -9.61
CA THR A 112 0.24 -13.22 -9.29
C THR A 112 0.89 -14.39 -10.03
N THR A 113 2.18 -14.26 -10.32
CA THR A 113 2.97 -15.30 -11.02
C THR A 113 3.11 -16.61 -10.23
N GLY A 114 2.72 -16.64 -8.95
CA GLY A 114 2.72 -17.85 -8.10
C GLY A 114 1.35 -18.49 -7.87
N GLY A 115 0.26 -17.90 -8.38
CA GLY A 115 -1.10 -18.43 -8.20
C GLY A 115 -1.52 -18.56 -6.72
N GLN A 116 -2.40 -19.54 -6.42
CA GLN A 116 -2.90 -19.80 -5.06
C GLN A 116 -1.81 -20.10 -4.03
N SER A 117 -0.65 -20.60 -4.45
CA SER A 117 0.45 -20.95 -3.54
C SER A 117 1.03 -19.75 -2.78
N ARG A 118 0.73 -18.52 -3.23
CA ARG A 118 1.14 -17.26 -2.58
C ARG A 118 0.02 -16.59 -1.76
N GLY A 119 -1.10 -17.27 -1.61
CA GLY A 119 -2.28 -16.78 -0.89
C GLY A 119 -3.08 -15.72 -1.67
N ALA A 120 -4.23 -15.36 -1.11
CA ALA A 120 -4.96 -14.16 -1.48
C ALA A 120 -4.52 -12.99 -0.59
N GLU A 121 -4.69 -11.78 -1.08
CA GLU A 121 -4.48 -10.55 -0.34
C GLU A 121 -5.81 -9.79 -0.41
N GLU A 122 -6.43 -9.55 0.74
CA GLU A 122 -7.66 -8.76 0.87
C GLU A 122 -7.33 -7.31 1.20
#